data_AF-A0A1C5UIX2-F1
#
_entry.id   AF-A0A1C5UIX2-F1
#
_cell.length_a   1.000
_cell.length_b   1.000
_cell.length_c   1.000
_cell.angle_alpha   90.00
_cell.angle_beta   90.00
_cell.angle_gamma   90.00
#
_symmetry.space_group_name_H-M   'P 1'
#
loop_
_entity.id
_entity.type
_entity.pdbx_description
1 polymer ?
#
loop_
_entity_poly.entity_id
_entity_poly.type
_entity_poly.pdbx_seq_one_letter_code
_entity_poly.pdbx_strand_id
1 'polypeptide(L)'
;MRDDYKNKIVSKIAGRYQDLEERIMQDIVRRIVKAGEITSTADWQINRLQILGYSSEDIEKSIKDALNASYPEMFELYDKVINWEYVRNKDVYEQINVKYIPFEQNKQLQQITDAIIEQSLSDMENITRSMGFYLDYGGKKVLTPLSQVYADYLDSACMDIVSGAFDYNSVLRRTVTQLTNSGLRQIDYSSGRANRVDVAARRAVMTAVSQITGKISEYNAQKLGTEYFEVEWHAGARPTHAVWQGRVWSKEQLYSVCGLGTVTGLLGANCYHTYHLFFPGLSERNWTDDWLEEQNRKENEPREFLGKEYTLYEAKQRQRQMEVAMRAQREKVRLLQAGKADRDEIILHKAKYQGQLNEYSRFCRKMGLTEERERIYLDMRGHVATNSKRQNALFPSEMIENASKDVAQYKRYKEVLGDSVGSLAKFGQVKYNDSEKWEYLNGLKEYLEKYPNSSKKYYDVQVALRSEKLTKGIVLPPIQKQAFILPEGKHEPYHIMQRMLE
;
A
#
# COMPACT_ATOMS: atom_id res chain seq x y z
N MET A 1 -19.17 36.31 -21.00
CA MET A 1 -18.05 35.34 -20.98
C MET A 1 -17.33 35.31 -19.62
N ARG A 2 -16.95 36.46 -19.02
CA ARG A 2 -16.34 36.53 -17.67
C ARG A 2 -17.30 36.12 -16.55
N ASP A 3 -18.59 36.45 -16.65
CA ASP A 3 -19.62 36.08 -15.67
C ASP A 3 -20.05 34.61 -15.80
N ASP A 4 -20.13 34.08 -17.03
CA ASP A 4 -20.38 32.65 -17.28
C ASP A 4 -19.23 31.78 -16.73
N TYR A 5 -17.99 32.25 -16.87
CA TYR A 5 -16.81 31.61 -16.28
C TYR A 5 -16.88 31.63 -14.75
N LYS A 6 -17.15 32.79 -14.12
CA LYS A 6 -17.33 32.89 -12.66
C LYS A 6 -18.47 32.02 -12.13
N ASN A 7 -19.61 31.97 -12.82
CA ASN A 7 -20.75 31.15 -12.41
C ASN A 7 -20.46 29.64 -12.50
N LYS A 8 -19.70 29.20 -13.52
CA LYS A 8 -19.21 27.82 -13.62
C LYS A 8 -18.25 27.45 -12.49
N ILE A 9 -17.38 28.37 -12.09
CA ILE A 9 -16.47 28.19 -10.94
C ILE A 9 -17.26 28.02 -9.66
N VAL A 10 -18.19 28.94 -9.38
CA VAL A 10 -19.05 28.88 -8.19
C VAL A 10 -19.86 27.59 -8.15
N SER A 11 -20.41 27.16 -9.28
CA SER A 11 -21.18 25.90 -9.37
C SER A 11 -20.32 24.66 -9.11
N LYS A 12 -19.06 24.63 -9.56
CA LYS A 12 -18.15 23.50 -9.28
C LYS A 12 -17.75 23.45 -7.82
N ILE A 13 -17.41 24.59 -7.23
CA ILE A 13 -17.09 24.69 -5.79
C ILE A 13 -18.29 24.20 -4.97
N ALA A 14 -19.50 24.70 -5.28
CA ALA A 14 -20.73 24.26 -4.62
C ALA A 14 -20.94 22.74 -4.76
N GLY A 15 -20.74 22.16 -5.95
CA GLY A 15 -20.85 20.72 -6.16
C GLY A 15 -19.88 19.91 -5.30
N ARG A 16 -18.61 20.35 -5.15
CA ARG A 16 -17.63 19.66 -4.30
C ARG A 16 -18.02 19.66 -2.81
N TYR A 17 -18.60 20.75 -2.33
CA TYR A 17 -19.11 20.83 -0.96
C TYR A 17 -20.38 20.00 -0.79
N GLN A 18 -21.31 20.02 -1.74
CA GLN A 18 -22.49 19.14 -1.75
C GLN A 18 -22.12 17.66 -1.70
N ASP A 19 -21.15 17.23 -2.51
CA ASP A 19 -20.67 15.84 -2.48
C ASP A 19 -20.04 15.50 -1.12
N LEU A 20 -19.31 16.43 -0.50
CA LEU A 20 -18.72 16.26 0.83
C LEU A 20 -19.81 16.12 1.89
N GLU A 21 -20.80 17.01 1.88
CA GLU A 21 -21.96 17.01 2.77
C GLU A 21 -22.71 15.68 2.68
N GLU A 22 -23.00 15.21 1.46
CA GLU A 22 -23.67 13.93 1.23
C GLU A 22 -22.85 12.77 1.84
N ARG A 23 -21.53 12.74 1.64
CA ARG A 23 -20.67 11.70 2.23
C ARG A 23 -20.69 11.73 3.76
N ILE A 24 -20.67 12.92 4.37
CA ILE A 24 -20.72 13.08 5.83
C ILE A 24 -22.07 12.56 6.36
N MET A 25 -23.18 13.00 5.75
CA MET A 25 -24.53 12.58 6.13
C MET A 25 -24.73 11.07 5.99
N GLN A 26 -24.27 10.48 4.88
CA GLN A 26 -24.33 9.03 4.68
C GLN A 26 -23.54 8.27 5.76
N ASP A 27 -22.37 8.78 6.19
CA ASP A 27 -21.57 8.13 7.23
C ASP A 27 -22.22 8.24 8.62
N ILE A 28 -22.81 9.39 8.95
CA ILE A 28 -23.59 9.61 10.17
C ILE A 28 -24.75 8.60 10.24
N VAL A 29 -25.61 8.57 9.21
CA VAL A 29 -26.78 7.69 9.16
C VAL A 29 -26.37 6.23 9.26
N ARG A 30 -25.35 5.80 8.51
CA ARG A 30 -24.81 4.44 8.56
C ARG A 30 -24.36 4.04 9.97
N ARG A 31 -23.75 4.96 10.73
CA ARG A 31 -23.30 4.71 12.11
C ARG A 31 -24.48 4.59 13.07
N ILE A 32 -25.45 5.49 12.96
CA ILE A 32 -26.65 5.48 13.80
C ILE A 32 -27.44 4.19 13.58
N VAL A 33 -27.71 3.82 12.32
CA VAL A 33 -28.44 2.58 11.98
C VAL A 33 -27.71 1.35 12.53
N LYS A 34 -26.37 1.33 12.46
CA LYS A 34 -25.59 0.17 12.91
C LYS A 34 -25.47 0.07 14.43
N ALA A 35 -25.37 1.20 15.13
CA ALA A 35 -25.17 1.24 16.58
C ALA A 35 -26.48 1.33 17.37
N GLY A 36 -27.56 1.83 16.75
CA GLY A 36 -28.80 2.20 17.44
C GLY A 36 -28.69 3.49 18.25
N GLU A 37 -27.58 4.21 18.14
CA GLU A 37 -27.27 5.44 18.86
C GLU A 37 -26.31 6.34 18.05
N ILE A 38 -26.26 7.63 18.39
CA ILE A 38 -25.29 8.56 17.81
C ILE A 38 -23.93 8.32 18.45
N THR A 39 -23.05 7.65 17.71
CA THR A 39 -21.67 7.40 18.15
C THR A 39 -20.86 8.69 18.27
N SER A 40 -19.77 8.69 19.05
CA SER A 40 -18.84 9.84 19.17
C SER A 40 -18.24 10.32 17.84
N THR A 41 -18.16 9.45 16.85
CA THR A 41 -17.73 9.81 15.49
C THR A 41 -18.85 10.47 14.70
N ALA A 42 -20.10 10.03 14.87
CA ALA A 42 -21.25 10.69 14.27
C ALA A 42 -21.43 12.09 14.87
N ASP A 43 -21.28 12.24 16.19
CA ASP A 43 -21.25 13.55 16.87
C ASP A 43 -20.15 14.48 16.32
N TRP A 44 -18.94 13.94 16.06
CA TRP A 44 -17.87 14.71 15.41
C TRP A 44 -18.30 15.28 14.05
N GLN A 45 -18.91 14.42 13.25
CA GLN A 45 -19.31 14.73 11.88
C GLN A 45 -20.48 15.72 11.85
N ILE A 46 -21.44 15.60 12.78
CA ILE A 46 -22.50 16.58 12.99
C ILE A 46 -21.89 17.96 13.29
N ASN A 47 -20.91 18.03 14.19
CA ASN A 47 -20.22 19.28 14.48
C ASN A 47 -19.43 19.83 13.27
N ARG A 48 -18.89 18.98 12.40
CA ARG A 48 -18.26 19.42 11.15
C ARG A 48 -19.26 20.02 10.16
N LEU A 49 -20.48 19.48 10.05
CA LEU A 49 -21.54 20.05 9.20
C LEU A 49 -21.91 21.48 9.63
N GLN A 50 -21.93 21.76 10.93
CA GLN A 50 -22.15 23.12 11.43
C GLN A 50 -21.06 24.08 10.96
N ILE A 51 -19.80 23.65 10.99
CA ILE A 51 -18.66 24.45 10.50
C ILE A 51 -18.73 24.65 8.98
N LEU A 52 -19.34 23.71 8.25
CA LEU A 52 -19.64 23.87 6.82
C LEU A 52 -20.84 24.80 6.56
N GLY A 53 -21.51 25.28 7.61
CA GLY A 53 -22.56 26.30 7.52
C GLY A 53 -23.98 25.78 7.75
N TYR A 54 -24.17 24.49 8.05
CA TYR A 54 -25.51 23.96 8.32
C TYR A 54 -26.09 24.48 9.63
N SER A 55 -27.39 24.76 9.64
CA SER A 55 -28.13 24.98 10.88
C SER A 55 -28.36 23.67 11.62
N SER A 56 -28.57 23.73 12.94
CA SER A 56 -28.96 22.54 13.72
C SER A 56 -30.26 21.92 13.22
N GLU A 57 -31.20 22.75 12.75
CA GLU A 57 -32.50 22.32 12.21
C GLU A 57 -32.34 21.53 10.91
N ASP A 58 -31.51 22.01 9.98
CA ASP A 58 -31.28 21.32 8.71
C ASP A 58 -30.61 19.96 8.91
N ILE A 59 -29.64 19.88 9.85
CA ILE A 59 -28.97 18.62 10.20
C ILE A 59 -29.96 17.64 10.80
N GLU A 60 -30.72 18.06 11.82
CA GLU A 60 -31.71 17.21 12.48
C GLU A 60 -32.75 16.71 11.48
N LYS A 61 -33.32 17.61 10.66
CA LYS A 61 -34.29 17.24 9.64
C LYS A 61 -33.71 16.22 8.66
N SER A 62 -32.50 16.44 8.19
CA SER A 62 -31.83 15.54 7.24
C SER A 62 -31.56 14.16 7.85
N ILE A 63 -31.13 14.09 9.12
CA ILE A 63 -30.92 12.82 9.84
C ILE A 63 -32.27 12.12 10.07
N LYS A 64 -33.28 12.84 10.56
CA LYS A 64 -34.62 12.30 10.80
C LYS A 64 -35.23 11.69 9.54
N ASP A 65 -35.19 12.44 8.44
CA ASP A 65 -35.76 12.01 7.17
C ASP A 65 -34.98 10.81 6.60
N ALA A 66 -33.65 10.79 6.73
CA ALA A 66 -32.83 9.65 6.30
C ALA A 66 -33.01 8.39 7.16
N LEU A 67 -33.33 8.54 8.45
CA LEU A 67 -33.64 7.43 9.36
C LEU A 67 -35.11 6.99 9.29
N ASN A 68 -35.96 7.75 8.58
CA ASN A 68 -37.42 7.61 8.64
C ASN A 68 -37.94 7.57 10.08
N ALA A 69 -37.36 8.40 10.95
CA ALA A 69 -37.66 8.47 12.37
C ALA A 69 -38.72 9.53 12.68
N SER A 70 -39.46 9.33 13.75
CA SER A 70 -40.30 10.34 14.37
C SER A 70 -39.46 11.29 15.24
N TYR A 71 -39.99 12.49 15.55
CA TYR A 71 -39.31 13.42 16.45
C TYR A 71 -39.05 12.83 17.86
N PRO A 72 -39.98 12.08 18.49
CA PRO A 72 -39.69 11.39 19.75
C PRO A 72 -38.49 10.43 19.67
N GLU A 73 -38.38 9.66 18.59
CA GLU A 73 -37.23 8.75 18.38
C GLU A 73 -35.92 9.53 18.18
N MET A 74 -35.97 10.69 17.53
CA MET A 74 -34.82 11.60 17.43
C MET A 74 -34.41 12.17 18.80
N PHE A 75 -35.37 12.58 19.63
CA PHE A 75 -35.08 13.06 20.99
C PHE A 75 -34.48 11.95 21.87
N GLU A 76 -34.95 10.71 21.76
CA GLU A 76 -34.33 9.58 22.48
C GLU A 76 -32.87 9.34 22.04
N LEU A 77 -32.55 9.54 20.76
CA LEU A 77 -31.16 9.48 20.29
C LEU A 77 -30.31 10.62 20.87
N TYR A 78 -30.86 11.82 20.95
CA TYR A 78 -30.18 13.00 21.48
C TYR A 78 -29.98 12.93 22.99
N ASP A 79 -30.97 12.47 23.75
CA ASP A 79 -30.89 12.29 25.21
C ASP A 79 -29.79 11.29 25.60
N LYS A 80 -29.59 10.24 24.80
CA LYS A 80 -28.50 9.28 25.01
C LYS A 80 -27.12 9.93 24.83
N VAL A 81 -27.00 10.90 23.92
CA VAL A 81 -25.74 11.63 23.68
C VAL A 81 -25.49 12.65 24.77
N ILE A 82 -26.48 13.48 25.13
CA ILE A 82 -26.35 14.58 26.11
C ILE A 82 -25.76 14.11 27.44
N ASN A 83 -26.07 12.86 27.82
CA ASN A 83 -25.59 12.21 29.05
C ASN A 83 -24.13 11.71 28.98
N TRP A 84 -23.41 11.87 27.87
CA TRP A 84 -21.99 11.52 27.76
C TRP A 84 -21.07 12.66 28.23
N GLU A 85 -19.94 12.32 28.87
CA GLU A 85 -18.93 13.30 29.32
C GLU A 85 -18.20 14.00 28.17
N TYR A 86 -18.20 13.42 26.96
CA TYR A 86 -17.41 13.88 25.82
C TYR A 86 -18.23 14.45 24.65
N VAL A 87 -19.48 14.85 24.89
CA VAL A 87 -20.28 15.53 23.85
C VAL A 87 -19.58 16.82 23.45
N ARG A 88 -19.29 16.98 22.15
CA ARG A 88 -18.54 18.16 21.69
C ARG A 88 -19.33 19.44 21.71
N ASN A 89 -20.62 19.35 21.43
CA ASN A 89 -21.51 20.49 21.44
C ASN A 89 -22.90 20.07 21.91
N LYS A 90 -23.15 20.22 23.22
CA LYS A 90 -24.43 19.86 23.85
C LYS A 90 -25.58 20.70 23.31
N ASP A 91 -25.30 21.97 22.99
CA ASP A 91 -26.29 22.92 22.48
C ASP A 91 -26.99 22.43 21.21
N VAL A 92 -26.30 21.63 20.37
CA VAL A 92 -26.88 21.04 19.14
C VAL A 92 -28.06 20.12 19.44
N TYR A 93 -28.01 19.45 20.59
CA TYR A 93 -29.00 18.46 21.00
C TYR A 93 -30.01 19.05 22.00
N GLU A 94 -29.61 20.07 22.76
CA GLU A 94 -30.46 20.70 23.78
C GLU A 94 -31.34 21.83 23.23
N GLN A 95 -30.87 22.58 22.22
CA GLN A 95 -31.60 23.68 21.61
C GLN A 95 -31.38 23.69 20.10
N ILE A 96 -32.44 23.42 19.32
CA ILE A 96 -32.46 23.59 17.86
C ILE A 96 -32.46 25.09 17.54
N ASN A 97 -31.38 25.80 17.85
CA ASN A 97 -31.31 27.25 17.74
C ASN A 97 -29.93 27.75 17.28
N VAL A 98 -29.04 26.85 16.85
CA VAL A 98 -27.76 27.23 16.25
C VAL A 98 -28.04 27.74 14.84
N LYS A 99 -27.94 29.07 14.69
CA LYS A 99 -28.26 29.78 13.45
C LYS A 99 -27.26 29.46 12.35
N TYR A 100 -27.79 29.29 11.14
CA TYR A 100 -27.02 29.27 9.89
C TYR A 100 -25.98 30.40 9.87
N ILE A 101 -24.73 30.06 9.54
CA ILE A 101 -23.63 31.02 9.39
C ILE A 101 -23.45 31.29 7.90
N PRO A 102 -23.80 32.49 7.40
CA PRO A 102 -23.56 32.85 6.00
C PRO A 102 -22.09 32.70 5.63
N PHE A 103 -21.81 32.32 4.38
CA PHE A 103 -20.45 32.10 3.90
C PHE A 103 -19.54 33.29 4.17
N GLU A 104 -20.03 34.53 4.00
CA GLU A 104 -19.30 35.79 4.21
C GLU A 104 -18.82 35.96 5.66
N GLN A 105 -19.51 35.35 6.62
CA GLN A 105 -19.21 35.37 8.05
C GLN A 105 -18.38 34.16 8.47
N ASN A 106 -18.43 33.06 7.72
CA ASN A 106 -17.70 31.83 8.00
C ASN A 106 -16.22 31.90 7.59
N LYS A 107 -15.39 32.51 8.45
CA LYS A 107 -13.95 32.71 8.17
C LYS A 107 -13.16 31.41 8.05
N GLN A 108 -13.56 30.37 8.77
CA GLN A 108 -12.91 29.06 8.68
C GLN A 108 -13.18 28.41 7.31
N LEU A 109 -14.43 28.43 6.85
CA LEU A 109 -14.79 27.90 5.53
C LEU A 109 -14.14 28.71 4.40
N GLN A 110 -14.10 30.05 4.50
CA GLN A 110 -13.39 30.91 3.55
C GLN A 110 -11.91 30.51 3.45
N GLN A 111 -11.22 30.40 4.59
CA GLN A 111 -9.81 30.01 4.63
C GLN A 111 -9.55 28.66 3.97
N ILE A 112 -10.34 27.64 4.29
CA ILE A 112 -10.19 26.30 3.71
C ILE A 112 -10.44 26.35 2.21
N THR A 113 -11.51 27.04 1.78
CA THR A 113 -11.89 27.19 0.37
C THR A 113 -10.77 27.88 -0.41
N ASP A 114 -10.27 29.02 0.08
CA ASP A 114 -9.22 29.80 -0.56
C ASP A 114 -7.92 28.99 -0.70
N ALA A 115 -7.52 28.27 0.36
CA ALA A 115 -6.35 27.41 0.34
C ALA A 115 -6.45 26.27 -0.69
N ILE A 116 -7.64 25.68 -0.84
CA ILE A 116 -7.87 24.62 -1.83
C ILE A 116 -7.88 25.18 -3.25
N ILE A 117 -8.51 26.35 -3.47
CA ILE A 117 -8.51 27.03 -4.78
C ILE A 117 -7.07 27.31 -5.21
N GLU A 118 -6.27 27.89 -4.32
CA GLU A 118 -4.87 28.20 -4.61
C GLU A 118 -4.02 26.92 -4.83
N GLN A 119 -4.39 25.81 -4.22
CA GLN A 119 -3.72 24.51 -4.42
C GLN A 119 -4.10 23.87 -5.76
N SER A 120 -5.34 23.99 -6.20
CA SER A 120 -5.83 23.36 -7.42
C SER A 120 -5.16 23.89 -8.70
N LEU A 121 -5.22 23.13 -9.80
CA LEU A 121 -4.74 23.59 -11.11
C LEU A 121 -5.77 24.49 -11.82
N SER A 122 -7.05 24.25 -11.58
CA SER A 122 -8.18 25.04 -12.10
C SER A 122 -9.41 24.76 -11.23
N ASP A 123 -9.83 25.74 -10.41
CA ASP A 123 -11.14 25.76 -9.76
C ASP A 123 -11.52 24.48 -8.96
N MET A 124 -10.63 24.05 -8.05
CA MET A 124 -10.74 22.80 -7.25
C MET A 124 -10.65 21.49 -8.05
N GLU A 125 -10.08 21.52 -9.26
CA GLU A 125 -9.67 20.31 -9.98
C GLU A 125 -8.21 19.97 -9.75
N ASN A 126 -7.98 18.66 -9.61
CA ASN A 126 -6.68 18.08 -9.33
C ASN A 126 -6.02 18.80 -8.14
N ILE A 127 -6.77 18.93 -7.04
CA ILE A 127 -6.32 19.44 -5.74
C ILE A 127 -5.03 18.72 -5.33
N THR A 128 -4.95 17.42 -5.65
CA THR A 128 -3.76 16.63 -5.35
C THR A 128 -2.56 16.86 -6.28
N ARG A 129 -2.73 17.64 -7.34
CA ARG A 129 -1.75 17.88 -8.42
C ARG A 129 -1.14 16.58 -8.94
N SER A 130 -1.92 15.51 -8.92
CA SER A 130 -1.50 14.20 -9.38
C SER A 130 -1.42 14.20 -10.89
N MET A 131 -0.28 13.75 -11.42
CA MET A 131 -0.06 13.55 -12.85
C MET A 131 -0.31 12.09 -13.26
N GLY A 132 -1.03 11.31 -12.44
CA GLY A 132 -1.39 9.94 -12.79
C GLY A 132 -2.32 9.90 -14.00
N PHE A 133 -2.08 8.95 -14.92
CA PHE A 133 -2.84 8.77 -16.17
C PHE A 133 -2.75 9.89 -17.20
N TYR A 134 -1.79 10.80 -17.07
CA TYR A 134 -1.48 11.70 -18.19
C TYR A 134 -0.78 10.90 -19.28
N LEU A 135 -1.36 10.91 -20.47
CA LEU A 135 -0.72 10.32 -21.65
C LEU A 135 0.28 11.30 -22.23
N ASP A 136 1.47 10.82 -22.58
CA ASP A 136 2.44 11.59 -23.34
C ASP A 136 2.17 11.38 -24.84
N TYR A 137 1.60 12.40 -25.49
CA TYR A 137 1.38 12.43 -26.92
C TYR A 137 2.42 13.38 -27.56
N GLY A 138 3.59 12.84 -27.91
CA GLY A 138 4.64 13.59 -28.60
C GLY A 138 5.26 14.74 -27.77
N GLY A 139 5.47 14.53 -26.46
CA GLY A 139 6.04 15.51 -25.53
C GLY A 139 4.99 16.38 -24.83
N LYS A 140 3.70 16.23 -25.18
CA LYS A 140 2.58 16.93 -24.53
C LYS A 140 1.81 15.97 -23.63
N LYS A 141 1.68 16.35 -22.36
CA LYS A 141 0.86 15.63 -21.38
C LYS A 141 -0.62 15.94 -21.63
N VAL A 142 -1.40 14.92 -21.97
CA VAL A 142 -2.84 15.03 -22.27
C VAL A 142 -3.66 14.46 -21.12
N LEU A 143 -4.62 15.26 -20.64
CA LEU A 143 -5.64 14.83 -19.68
C LEU A 143 -6.69 13.97 -20.42
N THR A 144 -6.92 12.76 -19.95
CA THR A 144 -7.96 11.84 -20.44
C THR A 144 -9.17 11.84 -19.52
N PRO A 145 -10.37 11.41 -20.00
CA PRO A 145 -11.51 11.18 -19.11
C PRO A 145 -11.19 10.25 -17.93
N LEU A 146 -10.31 9.26 -18.14
CA LEU A 146 -9.86 8.38 -17.07
C LEU A 146 -8.98 9.09 -16.03
N SER A 147 -8.09 10.00 -16.46
CA SER A 147 -7.33 10.81 -15.50
C SER A 147 -8.22 11.76 -14.72
N GLN A 148 -9.33 12.23 -15.29
CA GLN A 148 -10.32 13.04 -14.58
C GLN A 148 -10.99 12.23 -13.47
N VAL A 149 -11.48 11.02 -13.76
CA VAL A 149 -12.06 10.13 -12.75
C VAL A 149 -11.07 9.84 -11.63
N TYR A 150 -9.80 9.58 -11.97
CA TYR A 150 -8.75 9.39 -10.97
C TYR A 150 -8.54 10.64 -10.11
N ALA A 151 -8.43 11.83 -10.72
CA ALA A 151 -8.28 13.09 -10.01
C ALA A 151 -9.49 13.36 -9.08
N ASP A 152 -10.72 13.11 -9.54
CA ASP A 152 -11.94 13.31 -8.76
C ASP A 152 -11.95 12.46 -7.47
N TYR A 153 -11.58 11.18 -7.57
CA TYR A 153 -11.47 10.33 -6.37
C TYR A 153 -10.43 10.86 -5.38
N LEU A 154 -9.31 11.38 -5.87
CA LEU A 154 -8.26 11.93 -5.01
C LEU A 154 -8.67 13.30 -4.41
N ASP A 155 -9.39 14.11 -5.16
CA ASP A 155 -9.88 15.42 -4.74
C ASP A 155 -10.95 15.28 -3.67
N SER A 156 -11.93 14.37 -3.85
CA SER A 156 -12.89 14.03 -2.80
C SER A 156 -12.20 13.52 -1.54
N ALA A 157 -11.19 12.64 -1.69
CA ALA A 157 -10.40 12.17 -0.56
C ALA A 157 -9.65 13.31 0.16
N CYS A 158 -9.15 14.29 -0.57
CA CYS A 158 -8.50 15.46 0.00
C CYS A 158 -9.49 16.33 0.77
N MET A 159 -10.66 16.62 0.20
CA MET A 159 -11.76 17.36 0.85
C MET A 159 -12.22 16.70 2.14
N ASP A 160 -12.37 15.37 2.12
CA ASP A 160 -12.80 14.58 3.27
C ASP A 160 -11.83 14.72 4.47
N ILE A 161 -10.53 14.79 4.20
CA ILE A 161 -9.48 14.91 5.22
C ILE A 161 -9.32 16.35 5.67
N VAL A 162 -9.25 17.31 4.74
CA VAL A 162 -9.01 18.74 5.03
C VAL A 162 -10.16 19.37 5.80
N SER A 163 -11.41 18.95 5.52
CA SER A 163 -12.58 19.37 6.32
C SER A 163 -12.55 18.85 7.75
N GLY A 164 -11.70 17.85 8.03
CA GLY A 164 -11.62 17.16 9.30
C GLY A 164 -12.78 16.19 9.54
N ALA A 165 -13.67 15.95 8.56
CA ALA A 165 -14.84 15.10 8.74
C ALA A 165 -14.53 13.59 8.78
N PHE A 166 -13.38 13.19 8.21
CA PHE A 166 -12.98 11.79 8.17
C PHE A 166 -11.49 11.61 8.52
N ASP A 167 -11.16 10.47 9.13
CA ASP A 167 -9.77 10.08 9.34
C ASP A 167 -9.12 9.62 8.02
N TYR A 168 -7.84 9.94 7.84
CA TYR A 168 -7.14 9.69 6.59
C TYR A 168 -7.04 8.18 6.23
N ASN A 169 -6.99 7.27 7.21
CA ASN A 169 -6.89 5.84 6.92
C ASN A 169 -8.20 5.29 6.35
N SER A 170 -9.34 5.69 6.93
CA SER A 170 -10.66 5.32 6.40
C SER A 170 -10.88 5.88 4.99
N VAL A 171 -10.53 7.15 4.76
CA VAL A 171 -10.66 7.79 3.44
C VAL A 171 -9.78 7.09 2.40
N LEU A 172 -8.50 6.88 2.71
CA LEU A 172 -7.59 6.21 1.79
C LEU A 172 -8.02 4.79 1.48
N ARG A 173 -8.51 4.04 2.49
CA ARG A 173 -9.02 2.68 2.28
C ARG A 173 -10.23 2.68 1.34
N ARG A 174 -11.20 3.56 1.57
CA ARG A 174 -12.37 3.73 0.68
C ARG A 174 -11.94 4.07 -0.75
N THR A 175 -11.08 5.08 -0.89
CA THR A 175 -10.60 5.59 -2.18
C THR A 175 -9.85 4.52 -2.97
N VAL A 176 -8.89 3.84 -2.33
CA VAL A 176 -8.13 2.77 -2.97
C VAL A 176 -9.04 1.60 -3.34
N THR A 177 -10.05 1.28 -2.54
CA THR A 177 -11.03 0.25 -2.86
C THR A 177 -11.83 0.62 -4.12
N GLN A 178 -12.33 1.84 -4.21
CA GLN A 178 -13.08 2.32 -5.38
C GLN A 178 -12.22 2.28 -6.65
N LEU A 179 -11.00 2.82 -6.59
CA LEU A 179 -10.04 2.77 -7.69
C LEU A 179 -9.69 1.33 -8.09
N THR A 180 -9.51 0.44 -7.12
CA THR A 180 -9.16 -0.95 -7.39
C THR A 180 -10.32 -1.72 -8.01
N ASN A 181 -11.56 -1.45 -7.57
CA ASN A 181 -12.78 -2.07 -8.08
C ASN A 181 -13.13 -1.59 -9.50
N SER A 182 -12.72 -0.38 -9.88
CA SER A 182 -12.84 0.10 -11.27
C SER A 182 -11.83 -0.53 -12.24
N GLY A 183 -10.96 -1.42 -11.75
CA GLY A 183 -9.94 -2.11 -12.53
C GLY A 183 -8.57 -1.44 -12.50
N LEU A 184 -8.42 -0.32 -11.79
CA LEU A 184 -7.15 0.40 -11.69
C LEU A 184 -6.16 -0.34 -10.80
N ARG A 185 -4.97 -0.66 -11.33
CA ARG A 185 -3.94 -1.40 -10.57
C ARG A 185 -2.64 -0.63 -10.39
N GLN A 186 -2.19 0.06 -11.43
CA GLN A 186 -0.94 0.80 -11.44
C GLN A 186 -1.11 2.16 -12.10
N ILE A 187 -0.26 3.08 -11.68
CA ILE A 187 -0.08 4.42 -12.24
C ILE A 187 1.30 4.46 -12.87
N ASP A 188 1.33 4.64 -14.18
CA ASP A 188 2.58 4.89 -14.92
C ASP A 188 2.81 6.40 -15.00
N TYR A 189 3.97 6.82 -14.50
CA TYR A 189 4.37 8.22 -14.54
C TYR A 189 5.25 8.46 -15.76
N SER A 190 5.20 9.68 -16.31
CA SER A 190 6.06 10.11 -17.43
C SER A 190 7.56 9.99 -17.15
N SER A 191 7.96 9.84 -15.88
CA SER A 191 9.34 9.54 -15.48
C SER A 191 9.79 8.10 -15.76
N GLY A 192 8.92 7.25 -16.33
CA GLY A 192 9.17 5.82 -16.54
C GLY A 192 8.99 4.97 -15.28
N ARG A 193 8.59 5.57 -14.15
CA ARG A 193 8.29 4.84 -12.91
C ARG A 193 6.83 4.41 -12.90
N ALA A 194 6.58 3.15 -12.56
CA ALA A 194 5.25 2.62 -12.27
C ALA A 194 5.05 2.48 -10.76
N ASN A 195 3.92 2.95 -10.23
CA ASN A 195 3.55 2.69 -8.83
C ASN A 195 2.19 2.00 -8.77
N ARG A 196 2.01 1.09 -7.81
CA ARG A 196 0.68 0.56 -7.50
C ARG A 196 -0.26 1.70 -7.10
N VAL A 197 -1.55 1.55 -7.43
CA VAL A 197 -2.57 2.57 -7.22
C VAL A 197 -2.69 2.99 -5.74
N ASP A 198 -2.56 2.05 -4.81
CA ASP A 198 -2.58 2.28 -3.36
C ASP A 198 -1.45 3.22 -2.91
N VAL A 199 -0.24 3.04 -3.46
CA VAL A 199 0.93 3.89 -3.17
C VAL A 199 0.76 5.28 -3.78
N ALA A 200 0.31 5.33 -5.03
CA ALA A 200 0.15 6.58 -5.76
C ALA A 200 -0.94 7.46 -5.14
N ALA A 201 -2.12 6.89 -4.87
CA ALA A 201 -3.24 7.60 -4.25
C ALA A 201 -2.87 8.13 -2.87
N ARG A 202 -2.27 7.30 -1.99
CA ARG A 202 -1.80 7.75 -0.67
C ARG A 202 -0.80 8.89 -0.78
N ARG A 203 0.20 8.79 -1.66
CA ARG A 203 1.20 9.85 -1.83
C ARG A 203 0.55 11.15 -2.31
N ALA A 204 -0.30 11.08 -3.32
CA ALA A 204 -0.96 12.26 -3.88
C ALA A 204 -1.82 12.96 -2.83
N VAL A 205 -2.72 12.23 -2.16
CA VAL A 205 -3.61 12.79 -1.14
C VAL A 205 -2.84 13.37 0.04
N MET A 206 -1.87 12.64 0.61
CA MET A 206 -1.14 13.14 1.78
C MET A 206 -0.25 14.35 1.43
N THR A 207 0.34 14.38 0.24
CA THR A 207 1.10 15.55 -0.22
C THR A 207 0.19 16.76 -0.38
N ALA A 208 -1.01 16.57 -0.93
CA ALA A 208 -2.01 17.63 -1.09
C ALA A 208 -2.46 18.22 0.25
N VAL A 209 -2.75 17.35 1.22
CA VAL A 209 -3.15 17.75 2.58
C VAL A 209 -2.07 18.64 3.20
N SER A 210 -0.80 18.21 3.17
CA SER A 210 0.32 19.02 3.69
C SER A 210 0.46 20.36 2.96
N GLN A 211 0.28 20.39 1.64
CA GLN A 211 0.35 21.63 0.84
C GLN A 211 -0.78 22.61 1.16
N ILE A 212 -2.01 22.10 1.37
CA ILE A 212 -3.15 22.91 1.80
C ILE A 212 -2.93 23.45 3.21
N THR A 213 -2.40 22.63 4.13
CA THR A 213 -2.01 23.11 5.47
C THR A 213 -1.00 24.26 5.39
N GLY A 214 -0.01 24.17 4.50
CA GLY A 214 0.94 25.27 4.25
C GLY A 214 0.26 26.56 3.78
N LYS A 215 -0.69 26.45 2.84
CA LYS A 215 -1.46 27.60 2.35
C LYS A 215 -2.35 28.22 3.42
N ILE A 216 -2.94 27.41 4.29
CA ILE A 216 -3.69 27.87 5.46
C ILE A 216 -2.77 28.66 6.41
N SER A 217 -1.56 28.17 6.68
CA SER A 217 -0.56 28.88 7.47
C SER A 217 -0.16 30.21 6.81
N GLU A 218 0.04 30.24 5.50
CA GLU A 218 0.34 31.48 4.76
C GLU A 218 -0.82 32.49 4.79
N TYR A 219 -2.06 32.02 4.62
CA TYR A 219 -3.26 32.86 4.75
C TYR A 219 -3.32 33.52 6.13
N ASN A 220 -3.10 32.74 7.19
CA ASN A 220 -3.10 33.25 8.56
C ASN A 220 -1.96 34.25 8.79
N ALA A 221 -0.77 33.97 8.25
CA ALA A 221 0.40 34.83 8.38
C ALA A 221 0.14 36.21 7.75
N GLN A 222 -0.48 36.25 6.56
CA GLN A 222 -0.89 37.49 5.90
C GLN A 222 -1.92 38.28 6.72
N LYS A 223 -2.91 37.59 7.32
CA LYS A 223 -3.95 38.23 8.14
C LYS A 223 -3.41 38.80 9.44
N LEU A 224 -2.44 38.13 10.04
CA LEU A 224 -1.87 38.49 11.34
C LEU A 224 -0.58 39.30 11.22
N GLY A 225 -0.09 39.54 10.00
CA GLY A 225 1.06 40.41 9.73
C GLY A 225 2.41 39.83 10.13
N THR A 226 2.59 38.51 10.07
CA THR A 226 3.91 37.88 10.28
C THR A 226 4.46 37.30 8.98
N GLU A 227 5.78 37.39 8.81
CA GLU A 227 6.54 36.79 7.70
C GLU A 227 7.43 35.64 8.18
N TYR A 228 7.30 35.20 9.44
CA TYR A 228 8.13 34.14 10.03
C TYR A 228 7.32 32.91 10.38
N PHE A 229 7.95 31.75 10.20
CA PHE A 229 7.36 30.46 10.45
C PHE A 229 8.34 29.53 11.15
N GLU A 230 7.88 28.78 12.13
CA GLU A 230 8.63 27.67 12.70
C GLU A 230 8.25 26.38 11.96
N VAL A 231 9.24 25.69 11.40
CA VAL A 231 9.04 24.39 10.74
C VAL A 231 8.96 23.30 11.81
N GLU A 232 7.93 22.46 11.75
CA GLU A 232 7.69 21.43 12.74
C GLU A 232 8.83 20.39 12.80
N TRP A 233 9.21 19.98 14.01
CA TRP A 233 10.07 18.82 14.19
C TRP A 233 9.23 17.54 14.30
N HIS A 234 9.62 16.52 13.53
CA HIS A 234 9.09 15.18 13.63
C HIS A 234 10.23 14.16 13.48
N ALA A 235 10.11 13.03 14.17
CA ALA A 235 11.19 12.06 14.18
C ALA A 235 11.45 11.43 12.79
N GLY A 236 12.70 11.09 12.48
CA GLY A 236 13.11 10.33 11.30
C GLY A 236 12.82 11.04 9.98
N ALA A 237 12.99 12.36 9.96
CA ALA A 237 12.98 13.14 8.73
C ALA A 237 14.12 12.69 7.81
N ARG A 238 13.98 12.96 6.51
CA ARG A 238 15.09 12.75 5.58
C ARG A 238 16.25 13.69 5.96
N PRO A 239 17.53 13.28 5.83
CA PRO A 239 18.66 14.09 6.27
C PRO A 239 18.66 15.52 5.70
N THR A 240 18.27 15.68 4.44
CA THR A 240 18.19 17.00 3.79
C THR A 240 17.02 17.87 4.27
N HIS A 241 16.07 17.32 5.02
CA HIS A 241 14.96 18.05 5.66
C HIS A 241 15.20 18.29 7.15
N ALA A 242 15.98 17.42 7.80
CA ALA A 242 16.29 17.53 9.24
C ALA A 242 16.91 18.89 9.59
N VAL A 243 17.68 19.48 8.67
CA VAL A 243 18.31 20.79 8.84
C VAL A 243 17.31 21.95 8.94
N TRP A 244 16.05 21.77 8.51
CA TRP A 244 15.01 22.80 8.61
C TRP A 244 14.21 22.70 9.90
N GLN A 245 14.18 21.52 10.51
CA GLN A 245 13.26 21.19 11.60
C GLN A 245 13.50 22.01 12.85
N GLY A 246 12.40 22.45 13.47
CA GLY A 246 12.35 23.22 14.70
C GLY A 246 13.01 24.59 14.61
N ARG A 247 13.37 25.04 13.40
CA ARG A 247 13.96 26.36 13.16
C ARG A 247 12.91 27.32 12.62
N VAL A 248 13.14 28.60 12.90
CA VAL A 248 12.35 29.70 12.38
C VAL A 248 12.94 30.19 11.06
N TRP A 249 12.09 30.34 10.06
CA TRP A 249 12.44 30.78 8.72
C TRP A 249 11.52 31.93 8.31
N SER A 250 12.05 32.92 7.59
CA SER A 250 11.19 33.88 6.90
C SER A 250 10.46 33.19 5.75
N LYS A 251 9.36 33.79 5.27
CA LYS A 251 8.64 33.34 4.08
C LYS A 251 9.58 33.13 2.90
N GLU A 252 10.46 34.10 2.64
CA GLU A 252 11.45 34.01 1.58
C GLU A 252 12.41 32.81 1.76
N GLN A 253 12.85 32.55 3.00
CA GLN A 253 13.72 31.42 3.31
C GLN A 253 13.02 30.07 3.17
N LEU A 254 11.71 29.98 3.40
CA LEU A 254 10.97 28.75 3.11
C LEU A 254 11.12 28.35 1.63
N TYR A 255 11.10 29.32 0.71
CA TYR A 255 11.33 29.08 -0.72
C TYR A 255 12.81 28.87 -1.05
N SER A 256 13.69 29.78 -0.64
CA SER A 256 15.09 29.79 -1.06
C SER A 256 15.97 28.74 -0.34
N VAL A 257 15.68 28.43 0.92
CA VAL A 257 16.46 27.49 1.75
C VAL A 257 15.74 26.16 1.92
N CYS A 258 14.45 26.18 2.25
CA CYS A 258 13.67 24.96 2.45
C CYS A 258 13.09 24.38 1.14
N GLY A 259 13.27 25.08 0.02
CA GLY A 259 12.85 24.62 -1.31
C GLY A 259 11.33 24.49 -1.47
N LEU A 260 10.53 25.21 -0.66
CA LEU A 260 9.07 25.23 -0.77
C LEU A 260 8.63 25.45 -2.23
N GLY A 261 7.65 24.68 -2.68
CA GLY A 261 7.19 24.68 -4.07
C GLY A 261 7.94 23.71 -5.01
N THR A 262 9.04 23.10 -4.57
CA THR A 262 9.73 22.04 -5.33
C THR A 262 9.29 20.64 -4.92
N VAL A 263 9.41 19.66 -5.81
CA VAL A 263 9.04 18.25 -5.53
C VAL A 263 9.82 17.67 -4.35
N THR A 264 11.08 18.09 -4.17
CA THR A 264 11.94 17.65 -3.08
C THR A 264 11.96 18.62 -1.90
N GLY A 265 11.25 19.73 -1.96
CA GLY A 265 11.27 20.76 -0.91
C GLY A 265 10.43 20.44 0.31
N LEU A 266 10.30 21.44 1.18
CA LEU A 266 9.28 21.50 2.22
C LEU A 266 7.89 21.37 1.59
N LEU A 267 7.01 20.57 2.21
CA LEU A 267 5.70 20.17 1.65
C LEU A 267 5.77 19.47 0.28
N GLY A 268 6.96 19.00 -0.11
CA GLY A 268 7.18 18.21 -1.32
C GLY A 268 6.72 16.76 -1.19
N ALA A 269 6.98 15.95 -2.21
CA ALA A 269 6.56 14.56 -2.26
C ALA A 269 7.16 13.74 -1.10
N ASN A 270 6.28 13.10 -0.31
CA ASN A 270 6.62 12.34 0.91
C ASN A 270 7.31 13.17 2.01
N CYS A 271 7.21 14.51 1.96
CA CYS A 271 7.50 15.38 3.10
C CYS A 271 6.30 15.35 4.05
N TYR A 272 6.56 15.24 5.35
CA TYR A 272 5.51 15.23 6.39
C TYR A 272 5.59 16.45 7.30
N HIS A 273 6.53 17.36 7.03
CA HIS A 273 6.65 18.61 7.76
C HIS A 273 5.41 19.46 7.54
N THR A 274 5.06 20.21 8.57
CA THR A 274 4.24 21.40 8.45
C THR A 274 5.03 22.59 8.99
N TYR A 275 4.48 23.79 8.85
CA TYR A 275 5.07 24.98 9.46
C TYR A 275 3.96 25.86 10.01
N HIS A 276 4.25 26.49 11.14
CA HIS A 276 3.31 27.30 11.90
C HIS A 276 3.82 28.73 12.01
N LEU A 277 2.91 29.66 12.25
CA LEU A 277 3.23 31.07 12.37
C LEU A 277 4.16 31.29 13.56
N PHE A 278 5.13 32.19 13.38
CA PHE A 278 6.03 32.61 14.43
C PHE A 278 6.04 34.14 14.49
N PHE A 279 5.87 34.72 15.66
CA PHE A 279 5.87 36.17 15.87
C PHE A 279 7.13 36.55 16.65
N PRO A 280 8.16 37.13 16.01
CA PRO A 280 9.38 37.53 16.71
C PRO A 280 9.07 38.41 17.93
N GLY A 281 9.58 38.02 19.10
CA GLY A 281 9.37 38.73 20.37
C GLY A 281 8.06 38.39 21.10
N LEU A 282 7.14 37.65 20.49
CA LEU A 282 5.90 37.17 21.13
C LEU A 282 5.83 35.63 21.21
N SER A 283 6.26 34.94 20.16
CA SER A 283 6.31 33.49 20.11
C SER A 283 7.58 32.94 20.75
N GLU A 284 7.42 31.89 21.54
CA GLU A 284 8.51 31.03 21.98
C GLU A 284 8.66 29.86 21.00
N ARG A 285 9.90 29.49 20.68
CA ARG A 285 10.17 28.32 19.83
C ARG A 285 9.75 27.05 20.55
N ASN A 286 9.11 26.14 19.82
CA ASN A 286 8.75 24.83 20.35
C ASN A 286 9.98 23.95 20.62
N TRP A 287 11.07 24.18 19.88
CA TRP A 287 12.30 23.39 19.98
C TRP A 287 13.54 24.29 20.11
N THR A 288 14.28 24.11 21.19
CA THR A 288 15.57 24.80 21.40
C THR A 288 16.67 24.16 20.54
N ASP A 289 17.73 24.92 20.27
CA ASP A 289 18.85 24.42 19.45
C ASP A 289 19.55 23.23 20.13
N ASP A 290 19.81 23.31 21.44
CA ASP A 290 20.39 22.19 22.22
C ASP A 290 19.53 20.92 22.13
N TRP A 291 18.20 21.07 22.18
CA TRP A 291 17.30 19.92 22.06
C TRP A 291 17.33 19.33 20.65
N LEU A 292 17.37 20.18 19.61
CA LEU A 292 17.46 19.73 18.22
C LEU A 292 18.77 19.01 17.93
N GLU A 293 19.89 19.51 18.45
CA GLU A 293 21.20 18.86 18.36
C GLU A 293 21.19 17.49 19.03
N GLU A 294 20.62 17.40 20.23
CA GLU A 294 20.50 16.13 20.95
C GLU A 294 19.57 15.14 20.22
N GLN A 295 18.46 15.59 19.64
CA GLN A 295 17.62 14.70 18.83
C GLN A 295 18.34 14.24 17.57
N ASN A 296 19.02 15.15 16.86
CA ASN A 296 19.80 14.79 15.67
C ASN A 296 20.88 13.75 16.01
N ARG A 297 21.54 13.88 17.16
CA ARG A 297 22.49 12.88 17.65
C ARG A 297 21.82 11.52 17.87
N LYS A 298 20.67 11.50 18.57
CA LYS A 298 19.90 10.26 18.83
C LYS A 298 19.39 9.58 17.55
N GLU A 299 18.93 10.35 16.57
CA GLU A 299 18.40 9.80 15.31
C GLU A 299 19.49 9.21 14.42
N ASN A 300 20.70 9.76 14.50
CA ASN A 300 21.86 9.30 13.76
C ASN A 300 22.66 8.20 14.48
N GLU A 301 22.33 7.89 15.74
CA GLU A 301 22.92 6.76 16.46
C GLU A 301 22.45 5.45 15.81
N PRO A 302 23.35 4.67 15.17
CA PRO A 302 22.96 3.50 14.43
C PRO A 302 22.49 2.37 15.36
N ARG A 303 21.50 1.62 14.89
CA ARG A 303 21.04 0.38 15.54
C ARG A 303 21.26 -0.80 14.62
N GLU A 304 21.85 -1.87 15.16
CA GLU A 304 22.14 -3.08 14.40
C GLU A 304 20.93 -4.04 14.33
N PHE A 305 20.68 -4.58 13.14
CA PHE A 305 19.79 -5.71 12.91
C PHE A 305 20.35 -6.62 11.81
N LEU A 306 20.62 -7.88 12.19
CA LEU A 306 21.18 -8.92 11.31
C LEU A 306 22.49 -8.49 10.63
N GLY A 307 23.45 -7.94 11.40
CA GLY A 307 24.76 -7.53 10.87
C GLY A 307 24.73 -6.27 10.00
N LYS A 308 23.62 -5.51 10.03
CA LYS A 308 23.49 -4.22 9.33
C LYS A 308 23.06 -3.14 10.30
N GLU A 309 23.73 -2.01 10.22
CA GLU A 309 23.41 -0.80 10.98
C GLU A 309 22.41 0.07 10.25
N TYR A 310 21.53 0.73 11.01
CA TYR A 310 20.53 1.65 10.49
C TYR A 310 20.42 2.86 11.42
N THR A 311 20.54 4.06 10.87
CA THR A 311 19.99 5.28 11.48
C THR A 311 18.46 5.21 11.52
N LEU A 312 17.80 6.12 12.25
CA LEU A 312 16.33 6.14 12.29
C LEU A 312 15.70 6.32 10.90
N TYR A 313 16.28 7.19 10.07
CA TYR A 313 15.81 7.41 8.71
C TYR A 313 15.96 6.15 7.85
N GLU A 314 17.12 5.50 7.88
CA GLU A 314 17.38 4.26 7.15
C GLU A 314 16.49 3.12 7.64
N ALA A 315 16.22 3.06 8.94
CA ALA A 315 15.30 2.09 9.52
C ALA A 315 13.87 2.29 8.97
N LYS A 316 13.38 3.53 8.86
CA LYS A 316 12.09 3.83 8.21
C LYS A 316 12.09 3.48 6.71
N GLN A 317 13.21 3.67 6.01
CA GLN A 317 13.33 3.23 4.61
C GLN A 317 13.27 1.71 4.49
N ARG A 318 14.00 0.99 5.35
CA ARG A 318 13.98 -0.47 5.41
C ARG A 318 12.59 -1.00 5.77
N GLN A 319 11.91 -0.37 6.72
CA GLN A 319 10.52 -0.67 7.07
C GLN A 319 9.60 -0.63 5.84
N ARG A 320 9.67 0.45 5.05
CA ARG A 320 8.89 0.59 3.80
C ARG A 320 9.25 -0.47 2.75
N GLN A 321 10.53 -0.86 2.63
CA GLN A 321 10.94 -1.94 1.73
C GLN A 321 10.32 -3.29 2.14
N MET A 322 10.29 -3.58 3.45
CA MET A 322 9.64 -4.78 3.97
C MET A 322 8.13 -4.76 3.69
N GLU A 323 7.47 -3.61 3.86
CA GLU A 323 6.04 -3.43 3.51
C GLU A 323 5.75 -3.67 2.03
N VAL A 324 6.62 -3.19 1.14
CA VAL A 324 6.53 -3.45 -0.32
C VAL A 324 6.68 -4.95 -0.59
N ALA A 325 7.68 -5.61 0.02
CA ALA A 325 7.93 -7.03 -0.16
C ALA A 325 6.75 -7.89 0.34
N MET A 326 6.16 -7.54 1.48
CA MET A 326 4.97 -8.21 2.02
C MET A 326 3.76 -8.08 1.09
N ARG A 327 3.51 -6.89 0.53
CA ARG A 327 2.42 -6.69 -0.45
C ARG A 327 2.63 -7.53 -1.71
N ALA A 328 3.84 -7.55 -2.25
CA ALA A 328 4.18 -8.38 -3.40
C ALA A 328 4.02 -9.89 -3.11
N GLN A 329 4.47 -10.34 -1.93
CA GLN A 329 4.32 -11.73 -1.51
C GLN A 329 2.85 -12.12 -1.32
N ARG A 330 2.03 -11.22 -0.75
CA ARG A 330 0.59 -11.44 -0.64
C ARG A 330 -0.08 -11.56 -2.00
N GLU A 331 0.23 -10.64 -2.92
CA GLU A 331 -0.28 -10.72 -4.30
C GLU A 331 0.06 -12.06 -4.94
N LYS A 332 1.31 -12.51 -4.80
CA LYS A 332 1.73 -13.82 -5.30
C LYS A 332 0.88 -14.96 -4.74
N VAL A 333 0.65 -14.99 -3.43
CA VAL A 333 -0.22 -16.01 -2.80
C VAL A 333 -1.63 -15.96 -3.39
N ARG A 334 -2.21 -14.77 -3.57
CA ARG A 334 -3.55 -14.63 -4.14
C ARG A 334 -3.63 -15.15 -5.59
N LEU A 335 -2.62 -14.84 -6.41
CA LEU A 335 -2.54 -15.34 -7.79
C LEU A 335 -2.39 -16.87 -7.83
N LEU A 336 -1.57 -17.45 -6.96
CA LEU A 336 -1.43 -18.90 -6.86
C LEU A 336 -2.75 -19.58 -6.44
N GLN A 337 -3.49 -18.98 -5.51
CA GLN A 337 -4.81 -19.47 -5.11
C GLN A 337 -5.82 -19.41 -6.26
N ALA A 338 -5.88 -18.28 -6.97
CA ALA A 338 -6.78 -18.09 -8.11
C ALA A 338 -6.45 -19.05 -9.26
N GLY A 339 -5.16 -19.25 -9.54
CA GLY A 339 -4.66 -20.18 -10.54
C GLY A 339 -4.71 -21.66 -10.13
N LYS A 340 -5.24 -21.98 -8.93
CA LYS A 340 -5.31 -23.34 -8.38
C LYS A 340 -3.95 -24.07 -8.44
N ALA A 341 -2.87 -23.36 -8.12
CA ALA A 341 -1.53 -23.92 -8.07
C ALA A 341 -1.41 -25.06 -7.05
N ASP A 342 -0.30 -25.80 -7.12
CA ASP A 342 -0.02 -26.90 -6.19
C ASP A 342 -0.18 -26.46 -4.71
N ARG A 343 -0.77 -27.34 -3.90
CA ARG A 343 -1.11 -27.03 -2.50
C ARG A 343 0.13 -26.72 -1.68
N ASP A 344 1.22 -27.46 -1.86
CA ASP A 344 2.47 -27.22 -1.13
C ASP A 344 3.08 -25.88 -1.58
N GLU A 345 3.00 -25.53 -2.86
CA GLU A 345 3.48 -24.22 -3.38
C GLU A 345 2.71 -23.06 -2.74
N ILE A 346 1.39 -23.16 -2.61
CA ILE A 346 0.57 -22.16 -1.92
C ILE A 346 0.98 -22.06 -0.45
N ILE A 347 1.09 -23.18 0.28
CA ILE A 347 1.44 -23.17 1.71
C ILE A 347 2.85 -22.60 1.93
N LEU A 348 3.83 -22.96 1.09
CA LEU A 348 5.20 -22.44 1.16
C LEU A 348 5.21 -20.91 1.01
N HIS A 349 4.47 -20.37 0.04
CA HIS A 349 4.40 -18.92 -0.15
C HIS A 349 3.61 -18.19 0.96
N LYS A 350 2.66 -18.87 1.62
CA LYS A 350 2.03 -18.36 2.85
C LYS A 350 2.99 -18.37 4.04
N ALA A 351 3.81 -19.42 4.17
CA ALA A 351 4.83 -19.53 5.21
C ALA A 351 5.88 -18.42 5.04
N LYS A 352 6.27 -18.12 3.79
CA LYS A 352 7.14 -16.99 3.48
C LYS A 352 6.54 -15.65 3.90
N TYR A 353 5.26 -15.42 3.61
CA TYR A 353 4.56 -14.21 4.06
C TYR A 353 4.53 -14.11 5.59
N GLN A 354 4.26 -15.22 6.30
CA GLN A 354 4.30 -15.25 7.76
C GLN A 354 5.71 -14.93 8.30
N GLY A 355 6.75 -15.48 7.68
CA GLY A 355 8.15 -15.18 8.02
C GLY A 355 8.46 -13.69 7.88
N GLN A 356 8.03 -13.07 6.78
CA GLN A 356 8.19 -11.63 6.54
C GLN A 356 7.46 -10.78 7.59
N LEU A 357 6.23 -11.16 7.99
CA LEU A 357 5.51 -10.48 9.07
C LEU A 357 6.26 -10.56 10.40
N ASN A 358 6.78 -11.74 10.74
CA ASN A 358 7.54 -11.94 11.98
C ASN A 358 8.85 -11.13 11.96
N GLU A 359 9.58 -11.14 10.84
CA GLU A 359 10.79 -10.32 10.67
C GLU A 359 10.46 -8.83 10.77
N TYR A 360 9.37 -8.38 10.15
CA TYR A 360 8.90 -7.00 10.23
C TYR A 360 8.61 -6.56 11.66
N SER A 361 7.87 -7.37 12.43
CA SER A 361 7.61 -7.09 13.84
C SER A 361 8.88 -7.06 14.68
N ARG A 362 9.83 -7.98 14.44
CA ARG A 362 11.14 -7.99 15.12
C ARG A 362 11.97 -6.77 14.77
N PHE A 363 12.00 -6.40 13.50
CA PHE A 363 12.72 -5.23 12.98
C PHE A 363 12.15 -3.96 13.60
N CYS A 364 10.83 -3.74 13.52
CA CYS A 364 10.17 -2.58 14.10
C CYS A 364 10.44 -2.48 15.61
N ARG A 365 10.33 -3.59 16.36
CA ARG A 365 10.66 -3.62 17.79
C ARG A 365 12.11 -3.25 18.08
N LYS A 366 13.07 -3.83 17.35
CA LYS A 366 14.50 -3.55 17.53
C LYS A 366 14.83 -2.08 17.22
N MET A 367 14.19 -1.53 16.20
CA MET A 367 14.39 -0.14 15.76
C MET A 367 13.55 0.87 16.55
N GLY A 368 12.64 0.44 17.42
CA GLY A 368 11.72 1.35 18.12
C GLY A 368 10.71 2.03 17.19
N LEU A 369 10.32 1.35 16.10
CA LEU A 369 9.34 1.84 15.12
C LEU A 369 7.95 1.23 15.39
N THR A 370 6.91 2.03 15.16
CA THR A 370 5.52 1.54 15.13
C THR A 370 5.27 0.72 13.87
N GLU A 371 4.56 -0.41 14.01
CA GLU A 371 4.14 -1.23 12.87
C GLU A 371 3.02 -0.54 12.06
N GLU A 372 3.33 -0.11 10.85
CA GLU A 372 2.44 0.62 9.94
C GLU A 372 1.62 -0.35 9.07
N ARG A 373 0.91 -1.27 9.72
CA ARG A 373 0.18 -2.36 9.04
C ARG A 373 -0.83 -1.87 8.01
N GLU A 374 -1.38 -0.68 8.21
CA GLU A 374 -2.29 -0.06 7.25
C GLU A 374 -1.66 0.10 5.85
N ARG A 375 -0.37 0.41 5.77
CA ARG A 375 0.35 0.49 4.49
C ARG A 375 0.47 -0.85 3.78
N ILE A 376 0.39 -1.94 4.55
CA ILE A 376 0.39 -3.31 4.01
C ILE A 376 -1.00 -3.65 3.49
N TYR A 377 -2.09 -3.27 4.17
CA TYR A 377 -3.45 -3.76 3.88
C TYR A 377 -4.36 -2.78 3.12
N LEU A 378 -3.85 -1.62 2.72
CA LEU A 378 -4.61 -0.59 2.01
C LEU A 378 -5.24 -1.09 0.69
N ASP A 379 -4.65 -2.09 0.05
CA ASP A 379 -5.15 -2.69 -1.19
C ASP A 379 -6.33 -3.67 -1.01
N MET A 380 -6.82 -3.83 0.23
CA MET A 380 -7.94 -4.69 0.62
C MET A 380 -7.82 -6.17 0.24
N ARG A 381 -6.61 -6.66 -0.05
CA ARG A 381 -6.38 -8.07 -0.39
C ARG A 381 -6.31 -9.00 0.83
N GLY A 382 -6.59 -8.47 2.02
CA GLY A 382 -6.69 -9.19 3.29
C GLY A 382 -5.39 -9.85 3.76
N HIS A 383 -5.47 -10.60 4.86
CA HIS A 383 -4.35 -11.38 5.37
C HIS A 383 -4.24 -12.74 4.67
N VAL A 384 -3.03 -13.23 4.40
CA VAL A 384 -2.82 -14.51 3.68
C VAL A 384 -1.87 -15.50 4.35
N ALA A 385 -1.45 -15.26 5.59
CA ALA A 385 -0.50 -16.15 6.25
C ALA A 385 -1.05 -17.56 6.49
N THR A 386 -0.17 -18.46 6.91
CA THR A 386 -0.54 -19.83 7.32
C THR A 386 -1.46 -19.84 8.52
N ASN A 387 -2.35 -20.83 8.58
CA ASN A 387 -3.33 -20.96 9.65
C ASN A 387 -2.80 -21.76 10.86
N SER A 388 -1.69 -22.49 10.73
CA SER A 388 -1.15 -23.32 11.82
C SER A 388 0.37 -23.42 11.79
N LYS A 389 0.99 -23.63 12.97
CA LYS A 389 2.44 -23.87 13.08
C LYS A 389 2.89 -25.12 12.31
N ARG A 390 2.03 -26.13 12.21
CA ARG A 390 2.28 -27.36 11.42
C ARG A 390 2.49 -27.06 9.95
N GLN A 391 1.76 -26.09 9.38
CA GLN A 391 1.93 -25.69 7.99
C GLN A 391 3.31 -25.06 7.72
N ASN A 392 3.84 -24.29 8.67
CA ASN A 392 5.18 -23.71 8.55
C ASN A 392 6.27 -24.79 8.70
N ALA A 393 6.08 -25.75 9.62
CA ALA A 393 7.04 -26.82 9.86
C ALA A 393 7.19 -27.83 8.70
N LEU A 394 6.29 -27.80 7.70
CA LEU A 394 6.41 -28.62 6.50
C LEU A 394 7.68 -28.31 5.70
N PHE A 395 8.16 -27.06 5.76
CA PHE A 395 9.25 -26.57 4.94
C PHE A 395 10.43 -26.12 5.80
N PRO A 396 11.68 -26.48 5.43
CA PRO A 396 12.88 -25.91 6.05
C PRO A 396 12.92 -24.38 5.93
N SER A 397 13.56 -23.70 6.89
CA SER A 397 13.61 -22.22 6.93
C SER A 397 14.26 -21.64 5.67
N GLU A 398 15.33 -22.28 5.21
CA GLU A 398 16.08 -21.92 4.00
C GLU A 398 15.19 -22.02 2.75
N MET A 399 14.29 -23.01 2.73
CA MET A 399 13.34 -23.18 1.63
C MET A 399 12.27 -22.09 1.65
N ILE A 400 11.80 -21.69 2.83
CA ILE A 400 10.83 -20.59 2.98
C ILE A 400 11.44 -19.28 2.44
N GLU A 401 12.69 -19.00 2.77
CA GLU A 401 13.42 -17.84 2.24
C GLU A 401 13.60 -17.93 0.72
N ASN A 402 13.98 -19.09 0.22
CA ASN A 402 14.24 -19.35 -1.21
C ASN A 402 13.03 -19.82 -2.02
N ALA A 403 11.81 -19.69 -1.49
CA ALA A 403 10.59 -20.32 -2.02
C ALA A 403 10.44 -20.28 -3.55
N SER A 404 10.60 -19.10 -4.18
CA SER A 404 10.45 -18.98 -5.65
C SER A 404 11.52 -19.77 -6.42
N LYS A 405 12.78 -19.78 -5.93
CA LYS A 405 13.89 -20.51 -6.55
C LYS A 405 13.69 -22.02 -6.40
N ASP A 406 13.30 -22.47 -5.21
CA ASP A 406 13.12 -23.89 -4.93
C ASP A 406 11.89 -24.48 -5.62
N VAL A 407 10.80 -23.71 -5.73
CA VAL A 407 9.66 -24.09 -6.57
C VAL A 407 10.07 -24.26 -8.03
N ALA A 408 10.86 -23.33 -8.58
CA ALA A 408 11.35 -23.44 -9.96
C ALA A 408 12.31 -24.63 -10.13
N GLN A 409 13.16 -24.91 -9.14
CA GLN A 409 14.01 -26.10 -9.13
C GLN A 409 13.17 -27.37 -9.10
N TYR A 410 12.19 -27.45 -8.19
CA TYR A 410 11.28 -28.58 -8.08
C TYR A 410 10.51 -28.83 -9.39
N LYS A 411 10.00 -27.80 -10.06
CA LYS A 411 9.31 -27.93 -11.35
C LYS A 411 10.21 -28.58 -12.42
N ARG A 412 11.46 -28.13 -12.55
CA ARG A 412 12.45 -28.75 -13.44
C ARG A 412 12.76 -30.21 -13.07
N TYR A 413 12.86 -30.52 -11.79
CA TYR A 413 13.08 -31.92 -11.37
C TYR A 413 11.86 -32.77 -11.64
N LYS A 414 10.65 -32.24 -11.45
CA LYS A 414 9.39 -32.94 -11.73
C LYS A 414 9.20 -33.23 -13.22
N GLU A 415 9.63 -32.33 -14.10
CA GLU A 415 9.63 -32.55 -15.56
C GLU A 415 10.47 -33.76 -15.97
N VAL A 416 11.63 -33.97 -15.32
CA VAL A 416 12.53 -35.10 -15.63
C VAL A 416 12.15 -36.37 -14.87
N LEU A 417 11.86 -36.25 -13.57
CA LEU A 417 11.69 -37.38 -12.65
C LEU A 417 10.24 -37.87 -12.52
N GLY A 418 9.27 -37.09 -13.01
CA GLY A 418 7.85 -37.36 -12.80
C GLY A 418 7.51 -37.48 -11.33
N ASP A 419 6.75 -38.52 -10.97
CA ASP A 419 6.32 -38.78 -9.58
C ASP A 419 7.46 -39.19 -8.65
N SER A 420 8.63 -39.56 -9.19
CA SER A 420 9.78 -40.01 -8.38
C SER A 420 10.37 -38.90 -7.51
N VAL A 421 10.13 -37.63 -7.85
CA VAL A 421 10.58 -36.46 -7.07
C VAL A 421 9.81 -36.29 -5.75
N GLY A 422 8.60 -36.85 -5.65
CA GLY A 422 7.70 -36.65 -4.51
C GLY A 422 7.01 -35.29 -4.49
N SER A 423 6.44 -34.90 -3.34
CA SER A 423 5.81 -33.59 -3.17
C SER A 423 6.86 -32.48 -3.00
N LEU A 424 6.46 -31.23 -3.21
CA LEU A 424 7.34 -30.07 -3.03
C LEU A 424 7.85 -29.99 -1.58
N ALA A 425 7.01 -30.29 -0.58
CA ALA A 425 7.46 -30.36 0.82
C ALA A 425 8.56 -31.41 1.01
N LYS A 426 8.37 -32.63 0.47
CA LYS A 426 9.38 -33.70 0.57
C LYS A 426 10.66 -33.32 -0.16
N PHE A 427 10.56 -32.72 -1.32
CA PHE A 427 11.71 -32.21 -2.09
C PHE A 427 12.54 -31.22 -1.26
N GLY A 428 11.87 -30.28 -0.59
CA GLY A 428 12.53 -29.34 0.32
C GLY A 428 13.24 -30.01 1.49
N GLN A 429 12.58 -30.97 2.14
CA GLN A 429 13.16 -31.74 3.24
C GLN A 429 14.41 -32.51 2.81
N VAL A 430 14.36 -33.17 1.66
CA VAL A 430 15.53 -33.89 1.11
C VAL A 430 16.67 -32.92 0.83
N LYS A 431 16.39 -31.79 0.15
CA LYS A 431 17.42 -30.82 -0.24
C LYS A 431 18.20 -30.24 0.93
N TYR A 432 17.51 -29.88 2.02
CA TYR A 432 18.14 -29.12 3.11
C TYR A 432 18.50 -29.99 4.33
N ASN A 433 17.86 -31.14 4.52
CA ASN A 433 18.05 -31.96 5.72
C ASN A 433 18.62 -33.36 5.44
N ASP A 434 18.77 -33.79 4.19
CA ASP A 434 19.23 -35.15 3.85
C ASP A 434 20.18 -35.14 2.63
N SER A 435 21.48 -34.97 2.90
CA SER A 435 22.51 -34.85 1.86
C SER A 435 22.64 -36.10 0.99
N GLU A 436 22.52 -37.30 1.57
CA GLU A 436 22.62 -38.56 0.84
C GLU A 436 21.45 -38.73 -0.13
N LYS A 437 20.22 -38.50 0.31
CA LYS A 437 19.05 -38.55 -0.58
C LYS A 437 19.09 -37.43 -1.61
N TRP A 438 19.67 -36.27 -1.29
CA TRP A 438 19.84 -35.18 -2.24
C TRP A 438 20.84 -35.53 -3.35
N GLU A 439 21.98 -36.12 -3.02
CA GLU A 439 22.96 -36.63 -3.99
C GLU A 439 22.34 -37.70 -4.90
N TYR A 440 21.61 -38.65 -4.32
CA TYR A 440 20.89 -39.66 -5.08
C TYR A 440 19.89 -39.02 -6.06
N LEU A 441 19.10 -38.05 -5.61
CA LEU A 441 18.09 -37.38 -6.42
C LEU A 441 18.70 -36.59 -7.58
N ASN A 442 19.83 -35.91 -7.34
CA ASN A 442 20.59 -35.21 -8.37
C ASN A 442 21.13 -36.19 -9.41
N GLY A 443 21.76 -37.28 -8.97
CA GLY A 443 22.30 -38.28 -9.88
C GLY A 443 21.22 -39.00 -10.70
N LEU A 444 20.05 -39.26 -10.10
CA LEU A 444 18.89 -39.83 -10.82
C LEU A 444 18.41 -38.86 -11.92
N LYS A 445 18.35 -37.57 -11.61
CA LYS A 445 17.95 -36.53 -12.56
C LYS A 445 18.93 -36.41 -13.71
N GLU A 446 20.23 -36.34 -13.44
CA GLU A 446 21.28 -36.32 -14.49
C GLU A 446 21.26 -37.58 -15.36
N TYR A 447 21.03 -38.75 -14.75
CA TYR A 447 20.93 -40.02 -15.47
C TYR A 447 19.75 -40.02 -16.44
N LEU A 448 18.57 -39.58 -16.01
CA LEU A 448 17.38 -39.54 -16.87
C LEU A 448 17.43 -38.43 -17.91
N GLU A 449 18.10 -37.30 -17.64
CA GLU A 449 18.39 -36.28 -18.66
C GLU A 449 19.31 -36.83 -19.77
N LYS A 450 20.34 -37.60 -19.39
CA LYS A 450 21.28 -38.19 -20.35
C LYS A 450 20.69 -39.39 -21.09
N TYR A 451 19.80 -40.13 -20.45
CA TYR A 451 19.16 -41.34 -20.98
C TYR A 451 17.64 -41.27 -20.85
N PRO A 452 16.94 -40.48 -21.71
CA PRO A 452 15.50 -40.24 -21.59
C PRO A 452 14.64 -41.51 -21.71
N ASN A 453 15.14 -42.54 -22.40
CA ASN A 453 14.44 -43.82 -22.56
C ASN A 453 14.64 -44.78 -21.37
N SER A 454 15.42 -44.38 -20.36
CA SER A 454 15.64 -45.19 -19.16
C SER A 454 14.59 -44.93 -18.08
N SER A 455 14.74 -45.59 -16.93
CA SER A 455 13.86 -45.41 -15.78
C SER A 455 14.64 -45.46 -14.47
N LYS A 456 14.00 -44.99 -13.40
CA LYS A 456 14.54 -45.04 -12.03
C LYS A 456 15.04 -46.44 -11.65
N LYS A 457 14.36 -47.51 -12.09
CA LYS A 457 14.76 -48.89 -11.80
C LYS A 457 16.19 -49.20 -12.26
N TYR A 458 16.60 -48.73 -13.44
CA TYR A 458 17.94 -48.98 -13.96
C TYR A 458 18.99 -48.16 -13.22
N TYR A 459 18.64 -46.94 -12.81
CA TYR A 459 19.48 -46.14 -11.95
C TYR A 459 19.68 -46.76 -10.56
N ASP A 460 18.61 -47.30 -9.95
CA ASP A 460 18.68 -47.98 -8.65
C ASP A 460 19.62 -49.19 -8.70
N VAL A 461 19.53 -49.98 -9.77
CA VAL A 461 20.47 -51.10 -10.01
C VAL A 461 21.89 -50.58 -10.18
N GLN A 462 22.10 -49.50 -10.92
CA GLN A 462 23.43 -48.89 -11.08
C GLN A 462 24.03 -48.42 -9.75
N VAL A 463 23.23 -47.80 -8.88
CA VAL A 463 23.67 -47.35 -7.55
C VAL A 463 24.05 -48.55 -6.68
N ALA A 464 23.22 -49.59 -6.65
CA ALA A 464 23.51 -50.82 -5.90
C ALA A 464 24.77 -51.54 -6.39
N LEU A 465 24.98 -51.63 -7.70
CA LEU A 465 26.20 -52.25 -8.25
C LEU A 465 27.47 -51.43 -7.94
N ARG A 466 27.35 -50.10 -7.83
CA ARG A 466 28.47 -49.23 -7.45
C ARG A 466 28.81 -49.36 -5.96
N SER A 467 27.81 -49.45 -5.08
CA SER A 467 28.05 -49.65 -3.64
C SER A 467 28.76 -50.98 -3.36
N GLU A 468 28.41 -52.03 -4.11
CA GLU A 468 29.06 -53.35 -4.04
C GLU A 468 30.40 -53.44 -4.82
N LYS A 469 30.86 -52.35 -5.45
CA LYS A 469 32.07 -52.29 -6.30
C LYS A 469 32.06 -53.29 -7.48
N LEU A 470 30.88 -53.74 -7.91
CA LEU A 470 30.72 -54.81 -8.90
C LEU A 470 30.82 -54.30 -10.35
N THR A 471 30.53 -53.02 -10.62
CA THR A 471 30.63 -52.47 -11.98
C THR A 471 31.06 -50.99 -12.00
N LYS A 472 31.82 -50.60 -13.03
CA LYS A 472 32.12 -49.19 -13.37
C LYS A 472 31.27 -48.65 -14.53
N GLY A 473 30.44 -49.51 -15.13
CA GLY A 473 29.62 -49.20 -16.32
C GLY A 473 28.30 -48.51 -16.00
N ILE A 474 27.55 -48.18 -17.05
CA ILE A 474 26.21 -47.58 -16.98
C ILE A 474 25.18 -48.67 -17.26
N VAL A 475 24.15 -48.75 -16.42
CA VAL A 475 23.04 -49.69 -16.64
C VAL A 475 22.02 -48.98 -17.52
N LEU A 476 21.59 -49.59 -18.63
CA LEU A 476 20.61 -49.03 -19.57
C LEU A 476 19.52 -50.07 -19.88
N PRO A 477 18.32 -49.65 -20.31
CA PRO A 477 17.30 -50.57 -20.77
C PRO A 477 17.79 -51.41 -21.96
N PRO A 478 17.32 -52.66 -22.09
CA PRO A 478 17.68 -53.51 -23.22
C PRO A 478 17.20 -52.86 -24.52
N ILE A 479 18.13 -52.67 -25.47
CA ILE A 479 17.80 -52.19 -26.81
C ILE A 479 17.16 -53.35 -27.57
N GLN A 480 15.85 -53.30 -27.81
CA GLN A 480 15.21 -54.22 -28.75
C GLN A 480 15.69 -53.90 -30.16
N LYS A 481 16.60 -54.71 -30.68
CA LYS A 481 16.96 -54.70 -32.09
C LYS A 481 16.08 -55.73 -32.80
N GLN A 482 15.27 -55.28 -33.76
CA GLN A 482 14.52 -56.18 -34.62
C GLN A 482 15.53 -56.87 -35.55
N ALA A 483 15.77 -58.16 -35.32
CA ALA A 483 16.64 -58.96 -36.17
C ALA A 483 15.81 -59.49 -37.35
N PHE A 484 16.10 -59.04 -38.56
CA PHE A 484 15.53 -59.62 -39.77
C PHE A 484 16.28 -60.91 -40.09
N ILE A 485 15.66 -62.06 -39.84
CA ILE A 485 16.20 -63.34 -40.31
C ILE A 485 15.92 -63.42 -41.82
N LEU A 486 16.99 -63.45 -42.62
CA LEU A 486 16.88 -63.70 -44.05
C LEU A 486 16.56 -65.19 -44.26
N PRO A 487 15.54 -65.55 -45.06
CA PRO A 487 15.34 -66.94 -45.47
C PRO A 487 16.57 -67.44 -46.21
N GLU A 488 16.98 -68.70 -45.97
CA GLU A 488 18.11 -69.32 -46.65
C GLU A 488 17.97 -69.20 -48.18
N GLY A 489 19.02 -68.73 -48.84
CA GLY A 489 19.11 -68.61 -50.29
C GLY A 489 18.83 -67.22 -50.89
N LYS A 490 18.51 -66.19 -50.08
CA LYS A 490 18.39 -64.81 -50.58
C LYS A 490 19.50 -63.90 -50.06
N HIS A 491 20.56 -63.75 -50.85
CA HIS A 491 21.70 -62.87 -50.58
C HIS A 491 21.70 -61.58 -51.42
N GLU A 492 20.61 -61.27 -52.13
CA GLU A 492 20.55 -60.07 -52.96
C GLU A 492 20.46 -58.79 -52.09
N PRO A 493 21.37 -57.82 -52.25
CA PRO A 493 21.41 -56.59 -51.46
C PRO A 493 20.10 -55.79 -51.51
N TYR A 494 19.38 -55.85 -52.64
CA TYR A 494 18.15 -55.11 -52.86
C TYR A 494 16.99 -55.61 -51.99
N HIS A 495 16.91 -56.93 -51.77
CA HIS A 495 15.87 -57.54 -50.93
C HIS A 495 16.09 -57.23 -49.44
N ILE A 496 17.34 -57.05 -49.03
CA ILE A 496 17.73 -56.64 -47.68
C ILE A 496 17.32 -55.18 -47.44
N MET A 497 17.61 -54.27 -48.39
CA MET A 497 17.26 -52.86 -48.25
C MET A 497 15.75 -52.63 -48.24
N GLN A 498 14.98 -53.35 -49.06
CA GLN A 498 13.52 -53.21 -49.13
C GLN A 498 12.83 -53.66 -47.83
N ARG A 499 13.30 -54.72 -47.16
CA ARG A 499 12.78 -55.17 -45.86
C ARG A 499 13.21 -54.33 -44.66
N MET A 500 14.29 -53.54 -44.78
CA MET A 500 14.68 -52.58 -43.75
C MET A 500 13.87 -51.27 -43.82
N LEU A 501 13.16 -51.04 -44.92
CA LEU A 501 12.33 -49.85 -45.18
C LEU A 501 10.84 -50.09 -44.88
N GLU A 502 10.40 -51.34 -44.82
CA GLU A 502 9.11 -51.80 -44.24
C GLU A 502 9.24 -51.95 -42.72
#